data_AF-D6X2M6-F1
#
_entry.id   AF-D6X2M6-F1
#
_cell.length_a   1.000
_cell.length_b   1.000
_cell.length_c   1.000
_cell.angle_alpha   90.00
_cell.angle_beta   90.00
_cell.angle_gamma   90.00
#
_symmetry.space_group_name_H-M   'P 1'
#
loop_
_entity.id
_entity.type
_entity.pdbx_description
1 polymer ?
#
loop_
_entity_poly.entity_id
_entity_poly.type
_entity_poly.pdbx_seq_one_letter_code
_entity_poly.pdbx_strand_id
1 'polypeptide(L)'
;MWYEIIPSFLIITVAVAAPHYLAGPFNWLLCGHFYRRSMMDKHEALQYLRDRRLSDPYKIVGLENIPDEEETEDKSESGTEK
;
A
#
# COMPACT_ATOMS: atom_id res chain seq x y z
N MET A 1 -22.48 -3.02 -43.98
CA MET A 1 -21.18 -2.51 -44.46
C MET A 1 -20.13 -2.76 -43.40
N TRP A 2 -18.85 -2.95 -43.75
CA TRP A 2 -17.83 -3.42 -42.79
C TRP A 2 -17.65 -2.53 -41.55
N TYR A 3 -18.02 -1.25 -41.64
CA TYR A 3 -17.97 -0.27 -40.56
C TYR A 3 -19.09 -0.39 -39.51
N GLU A 4 -20.15 -1.14 -39.77
CA GLU A 4 -21.23 -1.36 -38.78
C GLU A 4 -20.76 -2.17 -37.55
N ILE A 5 -19.57 -2.78 -37.61
CA ILE A 5 -18.93 -3.43 -36.45
C ILE A 5 -18.25 -2.44 -35.50
N ILE A 6 -17.94 -1.23 -35.96
CA ILE A 6 -17.18 -0.24 -35.17
C ILE A 6 -17.91 0.13 -33.87
N PRO A 7 -19.24 0.37 -33.86
CA PRO A 7 -19.96 0.70 -32.64
C PRO A 7 -19.93 -0.44 -31.60
N SER A 8 -20.14 -1.69 -32.02
CA SER A 8 -20.13 -2.84 -31.10
C SER A 8 -18.73 -3.10 -30.55
N PHE A 9 -17.71 -3.00 -31.40
CA PHE A 9 -16.31 -3.10 -30.99
C PHE A 9 -15.91 -1.98 -30.00
N LEU A 10 -16.35 -0.75 -30.25
CA LEU A 10 -16.09 0.38 -29.36
C LEU A 10 -16.74 0.18 -27.99
N ILE A 11 -17.99 -0.28 -27.94
CA ILE A 11 -18.68 -0.55 -26.66
C ILE A 11 -17.91 -1.62 -25.87
N ILE A 12 -17.49 -2.71 -26.51
CA ILE A 12 -16.76 -3.80 -25.85
C ILE A 12 -15.42 -3.30 -25.33
N THR A 13 -14.65 -2.60 -26.16
CA THR A 13 -13.32 -2.08 -25.76
C THR A 13 -13.42 -1.08 -24.61
N VAL A 14 -14.39 -0.16 -24.65
CA VAL A 14 -14.64 0.77 -23.55
C VAL A 14 -15.06 0.03 -22.29
N ALA A 15 -15.95 -0.96 -22.40
CA ALA A 15 -16.43 -1.74 -21.25
C ALA A 15 -15.30 -2.56 -20.59
N VAL A 16 -14.37 -3.10 -21.37
CA VAL A 16 -13.20 -3.84 -20.86
C VAL A 16 -12.15 -2.88 -20.29
N ALA A 17 -11.92 -1.74 -20.93
CA ALA A 17 -10.93 -0.76 -20.47
C ALA A 17 -11.37 -0.01 -19.21
N ALA A 18 -12.66 0.32 -19.09
CA ALA A 18 -13.24 1.08 -17.98
C ALA A 18 -12.83 0.56 -16.59
N PRO A 19 -12.97 -0.74 -16.23
CA PRO A 19 -12.61 -1.22 -14.91
C PRO A 19 -11.11 -1.06 -14.60
N HIS A 20 -10.22 -1.16 -15.60
CA HIS A 20 -8.79 -0.96 -15.38
C HIS A 20 -8.45 0.50 -15.04
N TYR A 21 -9.07 1.46 -15.73
CA TYR A 21 -8.87 2.88 -15.45
C TYR A 21 -9.55 3.31 -14.14
N LEU A 22 -10.70 2.71 -13.81
CA LEU A 22 -11.44 3.02 -12.58
C LEU A 22 -10.84 2.36 -11.33
N ALA A 23 -10.07 1.28 -11.47
CA ALA A 23 -9.50 0.56 -10.33
C ALA A 23 -8.64 1.45 -9.41
N GLY A 24 -7.83 2.35 -9.97
CA GLY A 24 -6.98 3.27 -9.19
C GLY A 24 -7.78 4.24 -8.33
N PRO A 25 -8.67 5.06 -8.93
CA PRO A 25 -9.58 5.94 -8.19
C PRO A 25 -10.46 5.19 -7.18
N PHE A 26 -10.94 4.00 -7.54
CA PHE A 26 -11.77 3.19 -6.66
C PHE A 26 -10.99 2.67 -5.45
N ASN A 27 -9.74 2.23 -5.65
CA ASN A 27 -8.84 1.84 -4.56
C ASN A 27 -8.50 3.03 -3.66
N TRP A 28 -8.28 4.21 -4.23
CA TRP A 28 -8.05 5.42 -3.45
C TRP A 28 -9.26 5.78 -2.57
N LEU A 29 -10.47 5.69 -3.12
CA LEU A 29 -11.70 5.97 -2.39
C LEU A 29 -11.98 4.97 -1.25
N LEU A 30 -11.67 3.68 -1.44
CA LEU A 30 -11.94 2.65 -0.44
C LEU A 30 -10.81 2.44 0.57
N CYS A 31 -9.55 2.49 0.13
CA CYS A 31 -8.38 2.15 0.94
C CYS A 31 -7.52 3.36 1.32
N GLY A 32 -7.87 4.56 0.84
CA GLY A 32 -7.09 5.79 1.01
C GLY A 32 -5.80 5.84 0.16
N HIS A 33 -5.53 4.77 -0.60
CA HIS A 33 -4.28 4.58 -1.34
C HIS A 33 -4.57 4.09 -2.76
N PHE A 34 -3.87 4.65 -3.74
CA PHE A 34 -4.12 4.37 -5.16
C PHE A 34 -3.72 2.94 -5.57
N TYR A 35 -2.63 2.43 -4.99
CA TYR A 35 -2.11 1.10 -5.26
C TYR A 35 -2.14 0.23 -4.01
N ARG A 36 -2.60 -1.02 -4.16
CA ARG A 36 -2.56 -2.02 -3.09
C ARG A 36 -1.27 -2.84 -3.19
N ARG A 37 -0.60 -3.06 -2.05
CA ARG A 37 0.55 -3.98 -2.00
C ARG A 37 0.15 -5.41 -2.39
N SER A 38 1.05 -6.09 -3.10
CA SER A 38 0.93 -7.53 -3.34
C SER A 38 1.04 -8.28 -2.02
N MET A 39 0.24 -9.34 -1.89
CA MET A 39 0.28 -10.30 -0.78
C MET A 39 0.20 -11.72 -1.34
N MET A 40 0.70 -11.92 -2.57
CA MET A 40 0.62 -13.20 -3.26
C MET A 40 1.58 -14.22 -2.66
N ASP A 41 2.74 -13.76 -2.19
CA ASP A 41 3.70 -14.60 -1.49
C ASP A 41 3.57 -14.48 0.03
N LYS A 42 3.93 -15.55 0.74
CA LYS A 42 3.93 -15.61 2.20
C LYS A 42 4.88 -14.58 2.79
N HIS A 43 6.05 -14.37 2.17
CA HIS A 43 7.01 -13.38 2.67
C HIS A 43 6.48 -11.95 2.54
N GLU A 44 5.79 -11.63 1.44
CA GLU A 44 5.12 -10.34 1.24
C GLU A 44 4.01 -10.12 2.27
N ALA A 45 3.19 -11.14 2.51
CA ALA A 45 2.12 -11.07 3.50
C ALA A 45 2.65 -10.86 4.93
N LEU A 46 3.74 -11.55 5.31
CA LEU A 46 4.37 -11.37 6.61
C LEU A 46 5.00 -9.97 6.75
N GLN A 47 5.64 -9.45 5.70
CA GLN A 47 6.18 -8.08 5.69
C GLN A 47 5.06 -7.04 5.82
N TYR A 48 3.93 -7.25 5.13
CA TYR A 48 2.77 -6.38 5.26
C TYR A 48 2.22 -6.36 6.70
N LEU A 49 2.13 -7.52 7.36
CA LEU A 49 1.71 -7.63 8.74
C LEU A 49 2.70 -6.98 9.71
N ARG A 50 4.02 -7.13 9.46
CA ARG A 50 5.06 -6.44 10.23
C ARG A 50 4.88 -4.93 10.14
N ASP A 51 4.77 -4.41 8.91
CA ASP A 51 4.65 -2.97 8.69
C ASP A 51 3.36 -2.43 9.29
N ARG A 52 2.25 -3.19 9.23
CA ARG A 52 0.97 -2.88 9.88
C ARG A 52 1.06 -2.80 11.41
N ARG A 53 1.94 -3.59 12.03
CA ARG A 53 2.13 -3.57 13.49
C ARG A 53 3.04 -2.43 13.93
N LEU A 54 4.01 -2.05 13.09
CA LEU A 54 4.95 -0.98 13.38
C LEU A 54 4.32 0.40 13.13
N SER A 55 3.61 0.56 12.00
CA SER A 55 2.99 1.82 11.55
C SER A 55 1.92 1.55 10.47
N ASP A 56 1.72 2.48 9.53
CA ASP A 56 0.95 2.27 8.30
C ASP A 56 1.80 1.51 7.25
N PRO A 57 1.33 0.39 6.66
CA PRO A 57 2.04 -0.34 5.61
C PRO A 57 2.43 0.45 4.35
N TYR A 58 1.79 1.60 4.13
CA TYR A 58 2.07 2.48 2.99
C TYR A 58 3.01 3.64 3.34
N LYS A 59 3.33 3.82 4.63
CA LYS A 59 4.32 4.80 5.10
C LYS A 59 5.67 4.11 5.29
N ILE A 60 6.71 4.65 4.66
CA ILE A 60 8.08 4.16 4.87
C ILE A 60 8.55 4.62 6.25
N VAL A 61 9.03 3.68 7.06
CA VAL A 61 9.68 3.95 8.35
C VAL A 61 11.18 3.82 8.12
N GLY A 62 11.90 4.94 8.15
CA GLY A 62 13.35 4.97 7.95
C GLY A 62 14.12 4.89 9.26
N LEU A 63 15.39 5.30 9.22
CA LEU A 63 16.29 5.27 10.38
C LEU A 63 15.92 6.31 11.44
N GLU A 64 15.13 7.32 11.08
CA GLU A 64 14.62 8.34 12.01
C GLU A 64 13.74 7.78 13.12
N ASN A 65 13.26 6.53 12.99
CA ASN A 65 12.45 5.86 14.00
C ASN A 65 13.29 5.01 14.98
N ILE A 66 14.61 4.96 14.79
CA ILE A 66 15.53 4.24 15.67
C ILE A 66 16.04 5.26 16.71
N PRO A 67 15.99 4.97 18.02
CA PRO A 67 16.57 5.85 19.02
C PRO A 67 18.09 5.91 18.84
N ASP A 68 18.65 7.12 18.89
CA ASP A 68 20.09 7.32 18.86
C ASP A 68 20.74 6.79 20.16
N GLU A 69 22.01 6.38 20.08
CA GLU A 69 22.73 5.75 21.21
C GLU A 69 22.69 6.62 22.49
N GLU A 70 22.75 7.95 22.33
CA GLU A 70 22.67 8.91 23.44
C GLU A 70 21.33 8.85 24.21
N GLU A 71 20.21 8.54 23.55
CA GLU A 71 18.90 8.42 24.23
C GLU A 71 18.70 7.07 24.94
N THR A 72 19.52 6.06 24.60
CA THR A 72 19.40 4.72 25.18
C THR A 72 20.10 4.59 26.53
N GLU A 73 21.17 5.36 26.76
CA GLU A 73 21.86 5.41 28.06
C GLU A 73 20.93 6.03 29.12
N ASP A 74 20.28 7.16 28.82
CA ASP A 74 19.33 7.85 29.72
C ASP A 74 18.10 7.00 30.12
N LYS A 75 17.62 6.12 29.22
CA LYS A 75 16.50 5.20 29.53
C LYS A 75 16.91 3.98 30.34
N SER A 76 18.18 3.58 30.26
CA SER A 76 18.71 2.46 31.05
C SER A 76 19.06 2.86 32.48
N GLU A 77 19.49 4.11 32.68
CA GLU A 77 19.78 4.65 34.02
C GLU A 77 18.50 5.02 34.80
N SER A 78 17.48 5.57 34.13
CA SER A 78 16.18 5.88 34.76
C SER A 78 15.29 4.66 35.05
N GLY A 79 15.60 3.50 34.48
CA GLY A 79 14.91 2.24 34.75
C GLY A 79 15.44 1.45 35.96
N THR A 80 16.56 1.87 36.55
CA THR A 80 17.21 1.19 37.68
C THR A 80 16.95 1.89 39.02
N GLU A 81 16.02 2.84 39.05
CA GLU A 81 15.59 3.53 40.27
C GLU A 81 14.13 3.19 40.59
N LYS A 82 13.89 1.95 41.04
CA LYS A 82 12.71 1.56 41.84
C LYS A 82 12.94 0.27 42.60
#